data_AF-A0A5N7DGG0-F1
#
_entry.id   AF-A0A5N7DGG0-F1
#
_cell.length_a   1.000
_cell.length_b   1.000
_cell.length_c   1.000
_cell.angle_alpha   90.00
_cell.angle_beta   90.00
_cell.angle_gamma   90.00
#
_symmetry.space_group_name_H-M   'P 1'
#
loop_
_entity.id
_entity.type
_entity.pdbx_description
1 polymer ?
#
loop_
_entity_poly.entity_id
_entity_poly.type
_entity_poly.pdbx_seq_one_letter_code
_entity_poly.pdbx_strand_id
1 'polypeptide(L)'
;MPNEALEDISFQLHSLIDLKLNAEGLMYTACTPTLSPTVRLGNIVLQPDGAWRPRGRKDWTVCAQVGDSESERQLLLDAQRWIEDDGSLFKICLTAKIKRLPEEIEISIIQSAPFYTQILQRNYTSAMLIASAKIIRYHSGPVVEFQDHRNSTNTLMALRLPIVAFTGPQPPTGVQVNLGGDIVLTGQELAEIGRRHWVPEFNY
;
A
#
# COMPACT_ATOMS: atom_id res chain seq x y z
N MET A 1 -1.17 15.42 -18.85
CA MET A 1 -0.97 16.07 -17.55
C MET A 1 -1.18 15.01 -16.49
N PRO A 2 -0.38 14.97 -15.40
CA PRO A 2 -0.74 14.15 -14.27
C PRO A 2 -2.14 14.54 -13.80
N ASN A 3 -2.94 13.56 -13.43
CA ASN A 3 -4.29 13.79 -12.95
C ASN A 3 -4.18 14.20 -11.48
N GLU A 4 -4.53 15.44 -11.13
CA GLU A 4 -4.39 15.98 -9.76
C GLU A 4 -5.05 15.07 -8.71
N ALA A 5 -6.17 14.43 -9.08
CA ALA A 5 -6.85 13.43 -8.25
C ALA A 5 -5.96 12.21 -7.91
N LEU A 6 -5.14 11.75 -8.85
CA LEU A 6 -4.22 10.62 -8.63
C LEU A 6 -3.08 11.01 -7.69
N GLU A 7 -2.49 12.19 -7.91
CA GLU A 7 -1.40 12.70 -7.08
C GLU A 7 -1.86 12.95 -5.65
N ASP A 8 -3.08 13.47 -5.47
CA ASP A 8 -3.69 13.69 -4.16
C ASP A 8 -3.90 12.36 -3.41
N ILE A 9 -4.54 11.36 -4.02
CA ILE A 9 -4.77 10.05 -3.38
C ILE A 9 -3.43 9.34 -3.07
N SER A 10 -2.47 9.41 -3.99
CA SER A 10 -1.12 8.90 -3.80
C SER A 10 -0.46 9.52 -2.57
N PHE A 11 -0.47 10.85 -2.48
CA PHE A 11 0.11 11.60 -1.38
C PHE A 11 -0.58 11.29 -0.04
N GLN A 12 -1.91 11.23 -0.03
CA GLN A 12 -2.69 10.92 1.17
C GLN A 12 -2.41 9.49 1.67
N LEU A 13 -2.37 8.50 0.78
CA LEU A 13 -2.07 7.11 1.15
C LEU A 13 -0.65 6.97 1.69
N HIS A 14 0.34 7.58 1.01
CA HIS A 14 1.73 7.54 1.47
C HIS A 14 1.87 8.22 2.84
N SER A 15 1.28 9.40 3.02
CA SER A 15 1.31 10.15 4.28
C SER A 15 0.66 9.39 5.44
N LEU A 16 -0.43 8.67 5.18
CA LEU A 16 -1.08 7.84 6.19
C LEU A 16 -0.15 6.71 6.67
N ILE A 17 0.54 6.01 5.76
CA ILE A 17 1.47 4.94 6.12
C ILE A 17 2.67 5.50 6.89
N ASP A 18 3.23 6.63 6.45
CA ASP A 18 4.31 7.31 7.14
C ASP A 18 3.92 7.71 8.56
N LEU A 19 2.71 8.25 8.75
CA LEU A 19 2.19 8.59 10.07
C LEU A 19 2.09 7.37 10.99
N LYS A 20 1.68 6.21 10.44
CA LYS A 20 1.63 4.95 11.20
C LYS A 20 3.01 4.42 11.54
N LEU A 21 3.93 4.42 10.59
CA LEU A 21 5.32 4.03 10.83
C LEU A 21 5.99 4.93 11.87
N ASN A 22 5.68 6.23 11.87
CA ASN A 22 6.19 7.17 12.85
C ASN A 22 5.58 6.94 14.24
N ALA A 23 4.28 6.64 14.33
CA ALA A 23 3.62 6.30 15.59
C ALA A 23 4.21 5.04 16.25
N GLU A 24 4.66 4.08 15.44
CA GLU A 24 5.39 2.89 15.90
C GLU A 24 6.90 3.16 16.13
N GLY A 25 7.37 4.40 15.96
CA GLY A 25 8.77 4.78 16.12
C GLY A 25 9.72 4.16 15.08
N LEU A 26 9.20 3.70 13.94
CA LEU A 26 9.92 2.97 12.89
C LEU A 26 10.42 3.87 11.76
N MET A 27 9.80 5.03 11.58
CA MET A 27 10.16 5.97 10.52
C MET A 27 11.59 6.49 10.75
N TYR A 28 12.44 6.35 9.72
CA TYR A 28 13.86 6.69 9.72
C TYR A 28 14.77 5.92 10.70
N THR A 29 14.21 5.16 11.64
CA THR A 29 14.94 4.28 12.58
C THR A 29 15.10 2.87 12.02
N ALA A 30 14.02 2.28 11.52
CA ALA A 30 13.97 0.92 10.97
C ALA A 30 13.46 0.88 9.52
N CYS A 31 12.78 1.93 9.07
CA CYS A 31 12.22 2.07 7.73
C CYS A 31 12.70 3.38 7.07
N THR A 32 12.86 3.38 5.76
CA THR A 32 13.11 4.58 4.95
C THR A 32 11.99 4.71 3.91
N PRO A 33 11.11 5.72 4.03
CA PRO A 33 10.09 6.03 3.04
C PRO A 33 10.66 6.87 1.89
N THR A 34 10.07 6.79 0.71
CA THR A 34 10.34 7.71 -0.41
C THR A 34 9.12 7.79 -1.31
N LEU A 35 8.69 9.02 -1.59
CA LEU A 35 7.69 9.33 -2.60
C LEU A 35 8.30 9.18 -3.99
N SER A 36 7.58 8.51 -4.88
CA SER A 36 7.92 8.38 -6.30
C SER A 36 9.36 8.01 -6.65
N PRO A 37 10.02 7.01 -6.00
CA PRO A 37 11.39 6.67 -6.31
C PRO A 37 11.51 5.98 -7.67
N THR A 38 12.61 6.22 -8.39
CA THR A 38 12.94 5.40 -9.55
C THR A 38 13.44 4.03 -9.10
N VAL A 39 12.75 2.97 -9.52
CA VAL A 39 13.10 1.58 -9.21
C VAL A 39 13.52 0.86 -10.49
N ARG A 40 14.61 0.09 -10.41
CA ARG A 40 15.05 -0.80 -11.49
C ARG A 40 14.71 -2.24 -11.13
N LEU A 41 13.86 -2.88 -11.93
CA LEU A 41 13.52 -4.31 -11.84
C LEU A 41 14.05 -4.98 -13.10
N GLY A 42 15.16 -5.72 -12.98
CA GLY A 42 15.88 -6.25 -14.12
C GLY A 42 16.27 -5.15 -15.12
N ASN A 43 15.72 -5.23 -16.34
CA ASN A 43 15.94 -4.26 -17.41
C ASN A 43 14.86 -3.16 -17.50
N ILE A 44 13.86 -3.20 -16.63
CA ILE A 44 12.74 -2.26 -16.62
C ILE A 44 12.99 -1.19 -15.55
N VAL A 45 12.69 0.05 -15.90
CA VAL A 45 12.67 1.18 -14.97
C VAL A 45 11.22 1.55 -14.73
N LEU A 46 10.80 1.50 -13.46
CA LEU A 46 9.45 1.81 -13.02
C LEU A 46 9.49 2.86 -11.89
N GLN A 47 8.36 3.48 -11.62
CA GLN A 47 8.22 4.49 -10.57
C GLN A 47 6.90 4.22 -9.83
N PRO A 48 6.92 3.60 -8.64
CA PRO A 48 5.72 3.49 -7.84
C PRO A 48 5.38 4.87 -7.28
N ASP A 49 4.12 5.09 -6.91
CA ASP A 49 3.68 6.36 -6.34
C ASP A 49 4.33 6.63 -4.97
N GLY A 50 4.57 5.56 -4.21
CA GLY A 50 5.28 5.58 -2.94
C GLY A 50 6.00 4.27 -2.70
N ALA A 51 7.13 4.30 -1.99
CA ALA A 51 7.81 3.08 -1.59
C ALA A 51 8.50 3.18 -0.24
N TRP A 52 8.62 2.02 0.41
CA TRP A 52 9.28 1.85 1.69
C TRP A 52 10.28 0.72 1.63
N ARG A 53 11.37 0.89 2.37
CA ARG A 53 12.42 -0.12 2.53
C ARG A 53 12.98 -0.17 3.94
N PRO A 54 13.58 -1.29 4.34
CA PRO A 54 14.32 -1.36 5.59
C PRO A 54 15.46 -0.34 5.63
N ARG A 55 15.71 0.24 6.80
CA ARG A 55 16.80 1.19 7.01
C ARG A 55 18.14 0.53 6.69
N GLY A 56 18.97 1.20 5.90
CA GLY A 56 20.30 0.72 5.49
C GLY A 56 20.28 -0.31 4.35
N ARG A 57 19.11 -0.73 3.86
CA ARG A 57 18.99 -1.56 2.65
C ARG A 57 18.78 -0.67 1.42
N LYS A 58 19.21 -1.18 0.25
CA LYS A 58 18.95 -0.52 -1.04
C LYS A 58 17.60 -0.93 -1.62
N ASP A 59 17.17 -2.15 -1.31
CA ASP A 59 16.05 -2.82 -1.92
C ASP A 59 14.71 -2.38 -1.33
N TRP A 60 13.75 -2.11 -2.20
CA TRP A 60 12.38 -1.77 -1.83
C TRP A 60 11.56 -3.02 -1.54
N THR A 61 10.71 -2.95 -0.52
CA THR A 61 9.94 -4.11 -0.03
C THR A 61 8.43 -3.85 0.00
N VAL A 62 8.01 -2.58 0.07
CA VAL A 62 6.61 -2.18 -0.02
C VAL A 62 6.49 -1.03 -1.02
N CYS A 63 5.49 -1.07 -1.90
CA CYS A 63 5.12 0.05 -2.76
C CYS A 63 3.62 0.37 -2.69
N ALA A 64 3.27 1.57 -3.13
CA ALA A 64 1.91 1.98 -3.43
C ALA A 64 1.79 2.37 -4.91
N GLN A 65 0.65 2.05 -5.53
CA GLN A 65 0.29 2.41 -6.90
C GLN A 65 -1.16 2.89 -6.95
N VAL A 66 -1.42 4.03 -7.57
CA VAL A 66 -2.75 4.63 -7.72
C VAL A 66 -3.11 4.63 -9.20
N GLY A 67 -4.36 4.28 -9.51
CA GLY A 67 -4.88 4.26 -10.88
C GLY A 67 -6.33 4.75 -10.97
N ASP A 68 -6.68 5.46 -12.04
CA ASP A 68 -7.99 6.10 -12.27
C ASP A 68 -8.62 5.63 -13.59
N SER A 69 -7.86 5.61 -14.68
CA SER A 69 -8.36 5.18 -16.00
C SER A 69 -8.13 3.70 -16.30
N GLU A 70 -7.22 3.04 -15.57
CA GLU A 70 -6.90 1.63 -15.79
C GLU A 70 -8.04 0.72 -15.34
N SER A 71 -8.28 -0.40 -16.03
CA SER A 71 -9.16 -1.42 -15.45
C SER A 71 -8.58 -1.96 -14.14
N GLU A 72 -9.44 -2.45 -13.23
CA GLU A 72 -8.98 -3.16 -12.01
C GLU A 72 -7.98 -4.27 -12.34
N ARG A 73 -8.25 -4.98 -13.44
CA ARG A 73 -7.36 -6.04 -13.96
C ARG A 73 -5.98 -5.50 -14.33
N GLN A 74 -5.92 -4.33 -14.97
CA GLN A 74 -4.64 -3.72 -15.36
C GLN A 74 -3.87 -3.25 -14.13
N LEU A 75 -4.53 -2.59 -13.19
CA LEU A 75 -3.90 -2.16 -11.94
C LEU A 75 -3.41 -3.36 -11.10
N LEU A 76 -4.16 -4.46 -11.10
CA LEU A 76 -3.72 -5.71 -10.48
C LEU A 76 -2.50 -6.30 -11.20
N LEU A 77 -2.49 -6.35 -12.53
CA LEU A 77 -1.32 -6.82 -13.30
C LEU A 77 -0.08 -5.97 -13.02
N ASP A 78 -0.24 -4.65 -12.89
CA ASP A 78 0.87 -3.76 -12.54
C ASP A 78 1.35 -3.98 -11.09
N ALA A 79 0.44 -4.23 -10.16
CA ALA A 79 0.78 -4.66 -8.80
C ALA A 79 1.49 -6.03 -8.76
N GLN A 80 1.11 -6.96 -9.64
CA GLN A 80 1.76 -8.26 -9.77
C GLN A 80 3.19 -8.12 -10.29
N ARG A 81 3.44 -7.26 -11.30
CA ARG A 81 4.80 -6.97 -11.80
C ARG A 81 5.73 -6.52 -10.69
N TRP A 82 5.25 -5.68 -9.77
CA TRP A 82 6.06 -5.26 -8.63
C TRP A 82 6.54 -6.44 -7.81
N ILE A 83 5.75 -7.49 -7.64
CA ILE A 83 6.07 -8.62 -6.75
C ILE A 83 6.77 -9.77 -7.48
N GLU A 84 6.31 -10.08 -8.70
CA GLU A 84 6.65 -11.31 -9.43
C GLU A 84 7.82 -11.15 -10.39
N ASP A 85 8.20 -9.92 -10.77
CA ASP A 85 9.31 -9.69 -11.69
C ASP A 85 10.65 -10.21 -11.14
N ASP A 86 11.49 -10.75 -12.03
CA ASP A 86 12.78 -11.31 -11.64
C ASP A 86 13.69 -10.24 -11.02
N GLY A 87 14.29 -10.59 -9.89
CA GLY A 87 15.08 -9.68 -9.06
C GLY A 87 14.27 -8.70 -8.22
N SER A 88 12.94 -8.72 -8.28
CA SER A 88 12.12 -7.93 -7.36
C SER A 88 12.23 -8.42 -5.91
N LEU A 89 12.21 -7.46 -4.99
CA LEU A 89 12.19 -7.70 -3.55
C LEU A 89 10.97 -7.10 -2.87
N PHE A 90 10.02 -6.53 -3.64
CA PHE A 90 8.74 -6.14 -3.11
C PHE A 90 7.98 -7.37 -2.60
N LYS A 91 7.45 -7.24 -1.39
CA LYS A 91 6.63 -8.25 -0.72
C LYS A 91 5.18 -7.81 -0.63
N ILE A 92 4.93 -6.51 -0.70
CA ILE A 92 3.59 -5.93 -0.69
C ILE A 92 3.51 -4.80 -1.73
N CYS A 93 2.44 -4.82 -2.52
CA CYS A 93 2.00 -3.68 -3.31
C CYS A 93 0.61 -3.27 -2.81
N LEU A 94 0.48 -2.02 -2.36
CA LEU A 94 -0.80 -1.39 -2.13
C LEU A 94 -1.29 -0.79 -3.44
N THR A 95 -2.53 -1.05 -3.83
CA THR A 95 -3.16 -0.33 -4.92
C THR A 95 -4.29 0.55 -4.41
N ALA A 96 -4.50 1.69 -5.06
CA ALA A 96 -5.70 2.52 -4.87
C ALA A 96 -6.35 2.77 -6.22
N LYS A 97 -7.56 2.24 -6.41
CA LYS A 97 -8.35 2.40 -7.63
C LYS A 97 -9.41 3.47 -7.42
N ILE A 98 -9.33 4.56 -8.16
CA ILE A 98 -10.38 5.58 -8.20
C ILE A 98 -11.42 5.16 -9.24
N LYS A 99 -12.69 5.12 -8.83
CA LYS A 99 -13.85 4.85 -9.68
C LYS A 99 -14.76 6.07 -9.63
N ARG A 100 -15.19 6.54 -10.80
CA ARG A 100 -16.07 7.72 -10.90
C ARG A 100 -17.56 7.36 -10.87
N LEU A 101 -17.92 6.14 -11.27
CA LEU A 101 -19.30 5.68 -11.38
C LEU A 101 -19.39 4.18 -11.04
N PRO A 102 -19.90 3.81 -9.84
CA PRO A 102 -20.16 4.69 -8.68
C PRO A 102 -18.87 5.38 -8.18
N GLU A 103 -19.02 6.51 -7.47
CA GLU A 103 -17.90 7.23 -6.87
C GLU A 103 -17.33 6.46 -5.68
N GLU A 104 -16.21 5.77 -5.92
CA GLU A 104 -15.58 4.87 -4.97
C GLU A 104 -14.06 4.93 -5.09
N ILE A 105 -13.36 4.68 -3.98
CA ILE A 105 -11.92 4.43 -3.96
C ILE A 105 -11.70 3.05 -3.35
N GLU A 106 -11.08 2.15 -4.08
CA GLU A 106 -10.76 0.82 -3.59
C GLU A 106 -9.26 0.70 -3.30
N ILE A 107 -8.92 0.54 -2.02
CA ILE A 107 -7.55 0.29 -1.57
C ILE A 107 -7.37 -1.21 -1.37
N SER A 108 -6.39 -1.81 -2.05
CA SER A 108 -6.14 -3.25 -1.98
C SER A 108 -4.71 -3.56 -1.55
N ILE A 109 -4.54 -4.65 -0.82
CA ILE A 109 -3.22 -5.21 -0.46
C ILE A 109 -2.97 -6.44 -1.33
N ILE A 110 -1.95 -6.34 -2.19
CA ILE A 110 -1.41 -7.47 -2.93
C ILE A 110 -0.11 -7.88 -2.23
N GLN A 111 0.02 -9.17 -1.90
CA GLN A 111 1.15 -9.69 -1.13
C GLN A 111 1.79 -10.90 -1.82
N SER A 112 3.11 -11.03 -1.69
CA SER A 112 3.85 -12.21 -2.15
C SER A 112 3.50 -13.44 -1.32
N ALA A 113 3.14 -14.55 -1.96
CA ALA A 113 2.91 -15.83 -1.31
C ALA A 113 4.01 -16.86 -1.64
N PRO A 114 4.50 -17.63 -0.65
CA PRO A 114 4.29 -17.49 0.81
C PRO A 114 5.14 -16.38 1.45
N PHE A 115 4.48 -15.46 2.16
CA PHE A 115 5.11 -14.25 2.73
C PHE A 115 6.19 -14.54 3.78
N TYR A 116 5.88 -15.32 4.83
CA TYR A 116 6.78 -15.51 5.99
C TYR A 116 7.99 -16.41 5.71
N THR A 117 7.87 -17.38 4.81
CA THR A 117 8.97 -18.30 4.47
C THR A 117 9.95 -17.72 3.45
N GLN A 118 9.60 -16.62 2.75
CA GLN A 118 10.37 -16.07 1.63
C GLN A 118 10.89 -14.64 1.85
N ILE A 119 10.78 -14.07 3.06
CA ILE A 119 11.43 -12.77 3.39
C ILE A 119 12.95 -12.83 3.14
N LEU A 120 13.54 -14.04 3.08
CA LEU A 120 14.97 -14.28 2.88
C LEU A 120 15.36 -14.95 1.54
N GLN A 121 14.41 -15.31 0.65
CA GLN A 121 14.72 -16.10 -0.56
C GLN A 121 14.09 -15.54 -1.85
N ARG A 122 14.79 -15.74 -2.98
CA ARG A 122 14.48 -15.24 -4.34
C ARG A 122 13.54 -16.14 -5.17
N ASN A 123 12.93 -17.18 -4.59
CA ASN A 123 12.21 -18.20 -5.35
C ASN A 123 10.73 -17.83 -5.58
N TYR A 124 10.20 -18.21 -6.75
CA TYR A 124 8.81 -18.05 -7.24
C TYR A 124 7.83 -17.52 -6.19
N THR A 125 7.53 -16.23 -6.29
CA THR A 125 6.48 -15.56 -5.52
C THR A 125 5.27 -15.44 -6.42
N SER A 126 4.10 -15.81 -5.90
CA SER A 126 2.82 -15.46 -6.54
C SER A 126 2.21 -14.31 -5.78
N ALA A 127 1.86 -13.25 -6.50
CA ALA A 127 1.16 -12.10 -5.95
C ALA A 127 -0.31 -12.45 -5.72
N MET A 128 -0.76 -12.31 -4.47
CA MET A 128 -2.12 -12.62 -4.04
C MET A 128 -2.80 -11.37 -3.50
N LEU A 129 -4.01 -11.07 -3.96
CA LEU A 129 -4.88 -10.10 -3.31
C LEU A 129 -5.35 -10.68 -1.98
N ILE A 130 -4.97 -10.05 -0.86
CA ILE A 130 -5.25 -10.58 0.48
C ILE A 130 -6.38 -9.85 1.20
N ALA A 131 -6.50 -8.54 1.00
CA ALA A 131 -7.55 -7.72 1.62
C ALA A 131 -7.79 -6.46 0.78
N SER A 132 -9.01 -5.94 0.80
CA SER A 132 -9.32 -4.62 0.24
C SER A 132 -10.27 -3.83 1.15
N ALA A 133 -10.27 -2.52 0.96
CA ALA A 133 -11.18 -1.58 1.58
C ALA A 133 -11.78 -0.68 0.50
N LYS A 134 -13.10 -0.67 0.39
CA LYS A 134 -13.83 0.23 -0.51
C LYS A 134 -14.33 1.41 0.29
N ILE A 135 -13.87 2.59 -0.09
CA ILE A 135 -14.36 3.87 0.40
C ILE A 135 -15.45 4.30 -0.58
N ILE A 136 -16.69 4.41 -0.11
CA ILE A 136 -17.86 4.71 -0.95
C ILE A 136 -18.37 6.09 -0.59
N ARG A 137 -18.62 6.94 -1.59
CA ARG A 137 -19.19 8.27 -1.38
C ARG A 137 -20.68 8.15 -1.05
N TYR A 138 -21.06 8.55 0.16
CA TYR A 138 -22.46 8.76 0.54
C TYR A 138 -22.71 10.22 0.90
N HIS A 139 -23.99 10.63 0.84
CA HIS A 139 -24.41 12.00 1.15
C HIS A 139 -24.09 12.41 2.60
N SER A 140 -24.17 11.48 3.55
CA SER A 140 -23.82 11.71 4.97
C SER A 140 -22.31 11.65 5.25
N GLY A 141 -21.49 11.37 4.24
CA GLY A 141 -20.05 11.20 4.34
C GLY A 141 -19.59 9.80 3.87
N PRO A 142 -18.27 9.61 3.66
CA PRO A 142 -17.72 8.33 3.19
C PRO A 142 -17.98 7.18 4.16
N VAL A 143 -18.31 6.01 3.60
CA VAL A 143 -18.40 4.74 4.33
C VAL A 143 -17.30 3.81 3.83
N VAL A 144 -16.74 2.99 4.72
CA VAL A 144 -15.67 2.05 4.38
C VAL A 144 -16.14 0.63 4.59
N GLU A 145 -16.06 -0.18 3.55
CA GLU A 145 -16.34 -1.61 3.57
C GLU A 145 -15.05 -2.39 3.38
N PHE A 146 -14.79 -3.40 4.22
CA PHE A 146 -13.60 -4.23 4.12
C PHE A 146 -13.93 -5.63 3.59
N GLN A 147 -12.99 -6.22 2.88
CA GLN A 147 -13.09 -7.58 2.37
C GLN A 147 -11.79 -8.35 2.62
N ASP A 148 -11.87 -9.52 3.26
CA ASP A 148 -10.77 -10.50 3.31
C ASP A 148 -10.89 -11.43 2.10
N HIS A 149 -9.89 -11.39 1.22
CA HIS A 149 -9.87 -12.21 0.00
C HIS A 149 -9.26 -13.60 0.24
N ARG A 150 -8.67 -13.84 1.42
CA ARG A 150 -8.18 -15.17 1.83
C ARG A 150 -9.29 -15.99 2.48
N ASN A 151 -10.23 -15.32 3.15
CA ASN A 151 -11.38 -15.96 3.78
C ASN A 151 -12.59 -15.02 3.77
N SER A 152 -13.52 -15.24 2.84
CA SER A 152 -14.72 -14.42 2.67
C SER A 152 -15.68 -14.41 3.87
N THR A 153 -15.52 -15.33 4.82
CA THR A 153 -16.33 -15.36 6.06
C THR A 153 -15.76 -14.48 7.17
N ASN A 154 -14.52 -14.00 7.01
CA ASN A 154 -13.85 -13.17 8.00
C ASN A 154 -14.29 -11.71 7.88
N THR A 155 -14.76 -11.12 8.97
CA THR A 155 -15.09 -9.69 9.01
C THR A 155 -13.84 -8.89 9.36
N LEU A 156 -13.35 -8.11 8.41
CA LEU A 156 -12.27 -7.15 8.65
C LEU A 156 -12.84 -5.80 9.09
N MET A 157 -12.11 -5.13 9.99
CA MET A 157 -12.41 -3.75 10.42
C MET A 157 -11.28 -2.78 10.04
N ALA A 158 -10.21 -3.29 9.45
CA ALA A 158 -9.00 -2.55 9.09
C ALA A 158 -8.18 -3.33 8.07
N LEU A 159 -7.40 -2.60 7.27
CA LEU A 159 -6.31 -3.16 6.49
C LEU A 159 -5.06 -3.29 7.37
N ARG A 160 -4.31 -4.39 7.21
CA ARG A 160 -3.15 -4.71 8.04
C ARG A 160 -1.96 -5.05 7.16
N LEU A 161 -0.86 -4.33 7.36
CA LEU A 161 0.40 -4.56 6.68
C LEU A 161 1.46 -4.99 7.69
N PRO A 162 2.05 -6.19 7.56
CA PRO A 162 3.06 -6.66 8.51
C PRO A 162 4.23 -5.69 8.65
N ILE A 163 4.59 -5.31 9.88
CA ILE A 163 5.72 -4.40 10.16
C ILE A 163 7.01 -4.92 9.54
N VAL A 164 7.22 -6.25 9.58
CA VAL A 164 8.38 -6.91 8.98
C VAL A 164 8.56 -6.61 7.48
N ALA A 165 7.49 -6.27 6.75
CA ALA A 165 7.59 -5.86 5.35
C ALA A 165 8.37 -4.54 5.21
N PHE A 166 8.20 -3.61 6.15
CA PHE A 166 8.79 -2.27 6.12
C PHE A 166 10.19 -2.24 6.72
N THR A 167 10.44 -3.07 7.74
CA THR A 167 11.68 -3.04 8.54
C THR A 167 12.65 -4.17 8.18
N GLY A 168 12.19 -5.16 7.43
CA GLY A 168 12.90 -6.42 7.23
C GLY A 168 12.90 -7.28 8.49
N PRO A 169 13.41 -8.53 8.40
CA PRO A 169 13.42 -9.50 9.50
C PRO A 169 14.53 -9.23 10.52
N GLN A 170 15.47 -8.34 10.18
CA GLN A 170 16.62 -7.98 11.00
C GLN A 170 16.70 -6.45 11.08
N PRO A 171 16.13 -5.85 12.13
CA PRO A 171 16.21 -4.42 12.36
C PRO A 171 17.66 -3.94 12.53
N PRO A 172 17.94 -2.65 12.32
CA PRO A 172 19.25 -2.07 12.63
C PRO A 172 19.65 -2.26 14.10
N THR A 173 20.96 -2.34 14.36
CA THR A 173 21.51 -2.50 15.70
C THR A 173 20.98 -1.41 16.65
N GLY A 174 20.49 -1.82 17.82
CA GLY A 174 19.96 -0.90 18.83
C GLY A 174 18.51 -0.44 18.59
N VAL A 175 17.86 -0.88 17.51
CA VAL A 175 16.44 -0.58 17.24
C VAL A 175 15.58 -1.78 17.62
N GLN A 176 14.62 -1.56 18.53
CA GLN A 176 13.61 -2.57 18.86
C GLN A 176 12.41 -2.44 17.92
N VAL A 177 11.99 -3.56 17.34
CA VAL A 177 10.85 -3.62 16.42
C VAL A 177 10.00 -4.83 16.80
N ASN A 178 8.69 -4.63 16.95
CA ASN A 178 7.75 -5.74 17.07
C ASN A 178 7.48 -6.35 15.69
N LEU A 179 8.32 -7.31 15.27
CA LEU A 179 8.22 -7.95 13.95
C LEU A 179 6.91 -8.73 13.74
N GLY A 180 6.20 -9.09 14.81
CA GLY A 180 4.88 -9.73 14.75
C GLY A 180 3.71 -8.74 14.70
N GLY A 181 3.98 -7.42 14.75
CA GLY A 181 2.97 -6.38 14.66
C GLY A 181 2.62 -5.99 13.22
N ASP A 182 1.55 -5.21 13.08
CA ASP A 182 1.05 -4.69 11.82
C ASP A 182 0.96 -3.16 11.85
N ILE A 183 1.20 -2.54 10.70
CA ILE A 183 0.67 -1.22 10.38
C ILE A 183 -0.82 -1.37 10.06
N VAL A 184 -1.66 -0.73 10.87
CA VAL A 184 -3.12 -0.86 10.81
C VAL A 184 -3.75 0.40 10.23
N LEU A 185 -4.45 0.27 9.10
CA LEU A 185 -5.24 1.34 8.49
C LEU A 185 -6.72 1.12 8.82
N THR A 186 -7.28 2.00 9.65
CA THR A 186 -8.65 1.87 10.16
C THR A 186 -9.69 2.46 9.20
N GLY A 187 -10.96 2.06 9.36
CA GLY A 187 -12.05 2.62 8.57
C GLY A 187 -12.18 4.14 8.71
N GLN A 188 -11.92 4.71 9.89
CA GLN A 188 -11.97 6.15 10.12
C GLN A 188 -10.91 6.90 9.29
N GLU A 189 -9.70 6.36 9.20
CA GLU A 189 -8.58 6.95 8.46
C GLU A 189 -8.77 6.82 6.96
N LEU A 190 -9.27 5.68 6.50
CA LEU A 190 -9.60 5.49 5.08
C LEU A 190 -10.80 6.36 4.67
N ALA A 191 -11.81 6.52 5.52
CA ALA A 191 -12.90 7.46 5.27
C ALA A 191 -12.42 8.91 5.14
N GLU A 192 -11.36 9.30 5.88
CA GLU A 192 -10.77 10.63 5.77
C GLU A 192 -10.12 10.87 4.40
N ILE A 193 -9.52 9.85 3.78
CA ILE A 193 -9.04 9.93 2.39
C ILE A 193 -10.19 10.29 1.45
N GLY A 194 -11.30 9.55 1.54
CA GLY A 194 -12.50 9.84 0.75
C GLY A 194 -13.08 11.22 1.03
N ARG A 195 -13.07 11.67 2.30
CA ARG A 195 -13.59 13.00 2.65
C ARG A 195 -12.79 14.07 1.93
N ARG A 196 -11.47 14.04 2.05
CA ARG A 196 -10.54 15.01 1.45
C ARG A 196 -10.64 15.02 -0.07
N HIS A 197 -10.73 13.83 -0.67
CA HIS A 197 -10.83 13.68 -2.11
C HIS A 197 -12.14 14.24 -2.69
N TRP A 198 -13.26 14.03 -1.99
CA TRP A 198 -14.59 14.46 -2.46
C TRP A 198 -15.09 15.75 -1.81
N VAL A 199 -14.27 16.46 -1.02
CA VAL A 199 -14.65 17.79 -0.52
C VAL A 199 -15.02 18.63 -1.75
N PRO A 200 -16.23 19.20 -1.79
CA PRO A 200 -16.52 20.18 -2.81
C PRO A 200 -15.54 21.32 -2.60
N GLU A 201 -14.69 21.61 -3.59
CA GLU A 201 -14.00 22.90 -3.64
C GLU A 201 -15.01 23.95 -3.22
N PHE A 202 -14.65 24.73 -2.20
CA PHE A 202 -15.54 25.72 -1.62
C PHE A 202 -16.10 26.58 -2.77
N ASN A 203 -17.40 26.47 -3.01
CA ASN A 203 -18.17 27.50 -3.67
C ASN A 203 -18.12 28.73 -2.75
N TYR A 204 -17.10 29.57 -2.94
CA TYR A 204 -17.10 30.96 -2.50
C TYR A 204 -17.43 31.85 -3.69
#